data_AF-A0A109BIE3-F1
#
_entry.id   AF-A0A109BIE3-F1
#
_cell.length_a   1.000
_cell.length_b   1.000
_cell.length_c   1.000
_cell.angle_alpha   90.00
_cell.angle_beta   90.00
_cell.angle_gamma   90.00
#
_symmetry.space_group_name_H-M   'P 1'
#
loop_
_entity.id
_entity.type
_entity.pdbx_description
1 polymer ?
#
loop_
_entity_poly.entity_id
_entity_poly.type
_entity_poly.pdbx_seq_one_letter_code
_entity_poly.pdbx_strand_id
1 'polypeptide(L)'
;MIKNASLAAIALAVIVSVPAASVQAADYKCADAKINTALNDADISISKRENVIAEMKKEIKDTGGSTPQHDKAITHFEEKLSKVKEKREALMKECKGEAAP
;
A
#
# COMPACT_ATOMS: atom_id res chain seq x y z
N MET A 1 3.72 -42.66 18.23
CA MET A 1 4.86 -42.36 17.34
C MET A 1 4.58 -41.03 16.64
N ILE A 2 5.22 -39.96 17.08
CA ILE A 2 5.07 -38.61 16.56
C ILE A 2 5.98 -38.52 15.33
N LYS A 3 5.40 -38.42 14.13
CA LYS A 3 6.18 -38.12 12.92
C LYS A 3 6.09 -36.63 12.64
N ASN A 4 7.22 -35.99 12.92
CA ASN A 4 7.58 -34.63 12.60
C ASN A 4 7.12 -34.23 11.19
N ALA A 5 6.11 -33.37 11.10
CA ALA A 5 5.82 -32.64 9.88
C ALA A 5 6.74 -31.42 9.87
N SER A 6 7.76 -31.49 9.01
CA SER A 6 8.74 -30.44 8.77
C SER A 6 8.08 -29.07 8.63
N LEU A 7 8.55 -28.13 9.43
CA LEU A 7 8.40 -26.69 9.23
C LEU A 7 8.98 -26.33 7.86
N ALA A 8 8.12 -26.24 6.84
CA ALA A 8 8.45 -25.53 5.62
C ALA A 8 8.38 -24.03 5.97
N ALA A 9 9.49 -23.48 6.43
CA ALA A 9 9.69 -22.03 6.52
C ALA A 9 9.75 -21.50 5.08
N ILE A 10 8.60 -21.15 4.51
CA ILE A 10 8.51 -20.42 3.25
C ILE A 10 9.03 -19.02 3.54
N ALA A 11 10.32 -18.81 3.31
CA ALA A 11 10.91 -17.49 3.28
C ALA A 11 10.35 -16.77 2.05
N LEU A 12 9.23 -16.05 2.22
CA LEU A 12 8.74 -15.07 1.26
C LEU A 12 9.73 -13.89 1.21
N ALA A 13 10.86 -14.10 0.53
CA ALA A 13 11.68 -13.02 0.02
C ALA A 13 10.95 -12.41 -1.17
N VAL A 14 9.97 -11.54 -0.89
CA VAL A 14 9.32 -10.72 -1.92
C VAL A 14 10.35 -9.70 -2.40
N ILE A 15 11.17 -10.09 -3.38
CA ILE A 15 12.06 -9.19 -4.09
C ILE A 15 11.18 -8.37 -5.05
N VAL A 16 10.58 -7.30 -4.51
CA VAL A 16 9.68 -6.41 -5.25
C VAL A 16 10.48 -5.57 -6.25
N SER A 17 10.69 -6.11 -7.45
CA SER A 17 11.18 -5.36 -8.60
C SER A 17 9.98 -4.72 -9.30
N VAL A 18 9.49 -3.61 -8.75
CA VAL A 18 8.30 -2.91 -9.29
C VAL A 18 8.74 -1.99 -10.43
N PRO A 19 8.30 -2.20 -11.68
CA PRO A 19 8.43 -1.16 -12.69
C PRO A 19 7.58 0.03 -12.24
N ALA A 20 8.20 1.20 -12.14
CA ALA A 20 7.53 2.44 -11.80
C ALA A 20 6.48 2.75 -12.87
N ALA A 21 5.25 2.22 -12.69
CA ALA A 21 4.09 2.77 -13.35
C ALA A 21 4.11 4.26 -12.99
N SER A 22 4.34 5.09 -13.99
CA SER A 22 4.52 6.52 -13.90
C SER A 22 3.23 7.12 -13.32
N VAL A 23 3.18 7.23 -12.01
CA VAL A 23 2.19 8.02 -11.29
C VAL A 23 2.39 9.45 -11.80
N GLN A 24 1.50 9.88 -12.69
CA GLN A 24 1.48 11.26 -13.14
C GLN A 24 1.27 12.15 -11.92
N ALA A 25 2.20 13.09 -11.72
CA ALA A 25 2.07 14.05 -10.65
C ALA A 25 0.79 14.85 -10.87
N ALA A 26 -0.17 14.75 -9.94
CA ALA A 26 -1.38 15.54 -10.03
C ALA A 26 -1.04 17.00 -9.70
N ASP A 27 -1.56 17.92 -10.52
CA ASP A 27 -1.41 19.36 -10.33
C ASP A 27 -2.53 19.84 -9.39
N TYR A 28 -2.37 19.67 -8.07
CA TYR A 28 -3.43 19.93 -7.08
C TYR A 28 -3.73 21.43 -6.87
N LYS A 29 -2.92 22.34 -7.43
CA LYS A 29 -3.08 23.80 -7.35
C LYS A 29 -3.30 24.33 -5.92
N CYS A 30 -2.75 23.68 -4.90
CA CYS A 30 -2.80 24.16 -3.53
C CYS A 30 -1.97 25.46 -3.40
N ALA A 31 -2.40 26.34 -2.49
CA ALA A 31 -1.68 27.59 -2.21
C ALA A 31 -0.26 27.34 -1.67
N ASP A 32 -0.04 26.26 -0.91
CA ASP A 32 1.27 25.83 -0.42
C ASP A 32 1.87 24.73 -1.30
N ALA A 33 3.06 24.98 -1.85
CA ALA A 33 3.83 24.03 -2.65
C ALA A 33 4.25 22.76 -1.88
N LYS A 34 4.39 22.85 -0.55
CA LYS A 34 4.66 21.69 0.32
C LYS A 34 3.46 20.74 0.37
N ILE A 35 2.24 21.28 0.40
CA ILE A 35 1.01 20.48 0.35
C ILE A 35 0.90 19.77 -1.00
N ASN A 36 1.20 20.47 -2.11
CA ASN A 36 1.23 19.84 -3.44
C ASN A 36 2.22 18.65 -3.48
N THR A 37 3.43 18.85 -2.97
CA THR A 37 4.45 17.77 -2.89
C THR A 37 3.96 16.61 -2.02
N ALA A 38 3.41 16.91 -0.83
CA ALA A 38 2.94 15.89 0.10
C ALA A 38 1.75 15.08 -0.45
N LEU A 39 0.85 15.72 -1.21
CA LEU A 39 -0.26 15.04 -1.90
C LEU A 39 0.26 14.12 -3.00
N ASN A 40 1.23 14.59 -3.80
CA ASN A 40 1.85 13.77 -4.82
C ASN A 40 2.55 12.53 -4.23
N ASP A 41 3.32 12.71 -3.16
CA ASP A 41 3.97 11.61 -2.45
C ASP A 41 2.95 10.63 -1.87
N ALA A 42 1.81 11.13 -1.36
CA ALA A 42 0.73 10.30 -0.85
C ALA A 42 0.08 9.48 -1.97
N ASP A 43 -0.21 10.07 -3.12
CA ASP A 43 -0.82 9.37 -4.26
C ASP A 43 0.13 8.31 -4.84
N ILE A 44 1.45 8.60 -4.93
CA ILE A 44 2.47 7.60 -5.29
C ILE A 44 2.48 6.45 -4.28
N SER A 45 2.44 6.78 -2.99
CA SER A 45 2.47 5.82 -1.88
C SER A 45 1.23 4.92 -1.83
N ILE A 46 0.05 5.46 -2.17
CA ILE A 46 -1.22 4.75 -2.33
C ILE A 46 -1.11 3.77 -3.49
N SER A 47 -0.75 4.25 -4.69
CA SER A 47 -0.66 3.43 -5.89
C SER A 47 0.29 2.24 -5.71
N LYS A 48 1.48 2.46 -5.11
CA LYS A 48 2.43 1.39 -4.80
C LYS A 48 1.82 0.32 -3.88
N ARG A 49 1.09 0.72 -2.85
CA ARG A 49 0.48 -0.22 -1.88
C ARG A 49 -0.69 -0.98 -2.49
N GLU A 50 -1.54 -0.31 -3.27
CA GLU A 50 -2.64 -0.96 -3.98
C GLU A 50 -2.12 -2.02 -4.95
N ASN A 51 -1.04 -1.73 -5.68
CA ASN A 51 -0.39 -2.71 -6.54
C ASN A 51 0.18 -3.90 -5.76
N VAL A 52 0.86 -3.66 -4.63
CA VAL A 52 1.38 -4.75 -3.78
C VAL A 52 0.25 -5.66 -3.28
N ILE A 53 -0.85 -5.07 -2.80
CA ILE A 53 -2.02 -5.83 -2.32
C ILE A 53 -2.65 -6.63 -3.48
N ALA A 54 -2.77 -6.03 -4.67
CA ALA A 54 -3.32 -6.69 -5.85
C ALA A 54 -2.47 -7.90 -6.29
N GLU A 55 -1.14 -7.73 -6.36
CA GLU A 55 -0.22 -8.81 -6.72
C GLU A 55 -0.23 -9.93 -5.67
N MET A 56 -0.27 -9.61 -4.38
CA MET A 56 -0.41 -10.61 -3.32
C MET A 56 -1.73 -11.39 -3.44
N LYS A 57 -2.85 -10.71 -3.69
CA LYS A 57 -4.16 -11.36 -3.89
C LYS A 57 -4.16 -12.25 -5.13
N LYS A 58 -3.46 -11.84 -6.19
CA LYS A 58 -3.26 -12.64 -7.40
C LYS A 58 -2.41 -13.89 -7.12
N GLU A 59 -1.26 -13.74 -6.48
CA GLU A 59 -0.37 -14.85 -6.12
C GLU A 59 -1.12 -15.90 -5.27
N ILE A 60 -1.87 -15.46 -4.25
CA ILE A 60 -2.70 -16.34 -3.41
C ILE A 60 -3.72 -17.15 -4.24
N LYS A 61 -4.35 -16.49 -5.21
CA LYS A 61 -5.32 -17.13 -6.11
C LYS A 61 -4.62 -18.16 -7.01
N ASP A 62 -3.46 -17.80 -7.56
CA ASP A 62 -2.67 -18.64 -8.46
C ASP A 62 -2.07 -19.86 -7.72
N THR A 63 -1.72 -19.72 -6.43
CA THR A 63 -1.23 -20.81 -5.57
C THR A 63 -2.34 -21.67 -4.96
N GLY A 64 -3.61 -21.39 -5.26
CA GLY A 64 -4.74 -22.24 -4.87
C GLY A 64 -5.25 -22.06 -3.44
N GLY A 65 -4.95 -20.94 -2.78
CA GLY A 65 -5.51 -20.62 -1.47
C GLY A 65 -4.67 -19.70 -0.60
N SER A 66 -5.34 -19.02 0.35
CA SER A 66 -4.67 -18.16 1.33
C SER A 66 -4.12 -18.95 2.50
N THR A 67 -3.08 -18.41 3.14
CA THR A 67 -2.59 -18.86 4.43
C THR A 67 -2.82 -17.76 5.47
N PRO A 68 -2.84 -18.08 6.78
CA PRO A 68 -2.92 -17.05 7.81
C PRO A 68 -1.79 -16.02 7.77
N GLN A 69 -0.65 -16.35 7.15
CA GLN A 69 0.47 -15.43 6.95
C GLN A 69 0.20 -14.46 5.82
N HIS A 70 -0.41 -14.93 4.73
CA HIS A 70 -0.87 -14.10 3.62
C HIS A 70 -1.93 -13.10 4.10
N ASP A 71 -2.91 -13.57 4.87
CA ASP A 71 -3.98 -12.71 5.40
C ASP A 71 -3.40 -11.61 6.31
N LYS A 72 -2.49 -11.96 7.22
CA LYS A 72 -1.80 -10.97 8.08
C LYS A 72 -1.03 -9.94 7.28
N ALA A 73 -0.31 -10.37 6.24
CA ALA A 73 0.47 -9.48 5.41
C ALA A 73 -0.44 -8.52 4.59
N ILE A 74 -1.55 -9.03 4.05
CA ILE A 74 -2.56 -8.21 3.36
C ILE A 74 -3.16 -7.18 4.32
N THR A 75 -3.63 -7.61 5.51
CA THR A 75 -4.19 -6.69 6.51
C THR A 75 -3.20 -5.59 6.88
N HIS A 76 -1.92 -5.92 7.08
CA HIS A 76 -0.88 -4.92 7.38
C HIS A 76 -0.69 -3.90 6.25
N PHE A 77 -0.75 -4.32 4.98
CA PHE A 77 -0.69 -3.40 3.85
C PHE A 77 -1.96 -2.57 3.71
N GLU A 78 -3.14 -3.15 3.96
CA GLU A 78 -4.43 -2.46 3.95
C GLU A 78 -4.52 -1.40 5.06
N GLU A 79 -4.05 -1.69 6.28
CA GLU A 79 -3.96 -0.72 7.37
C GLU A 79 -3.03 0.46 7.02
N LYS A 80 -1.86 0.15 6.45
CA LYS A 80 -0.93 1.20 6.00
C LYS A 80 -1.51 2.02 4.86
N LEU A 81 -2.24 1.39 3.93
CA LEU A 81 -2.93 2.08 2.86
C LEU A 81 -3.99 3.03 3.42
N SER A 82 -4.78 2.58 4.40
CA SER A 82 -5.79 3.40 5.08
C SER A 82 -5.17 4.65 5.69
N LYS A 83 -4.07 4.51 6.45
CA LYS A 83 -3.37 5.65 7.07
C LYS A 83 -2.86 6.66 6.04
N VAL A 84 -2.35 6.19 4.89
CA VAL A 84 -1.89 7.10 3.83
C VAL A 84 -3.08 7.81 3.19
N LYS A 85 -4.21 7.12 2.97
CA LYS A 85 -5.44 7.72 2.43
C LYS A 85 -6.02 8.77 3.37
N GLU A 86 -6.06 8.51 4.67
CA GLU A 86 -6.49 9.47 5.69
C GLU A 86 -5.60 10.71 5.69
N LYS A 87 -4.27 10.52 5.69
CA LYS A 87 -3.32 11.64 5.61
C LYS A 87 -3.52 12.45 4.32
N ARG A 88 -3.72 11.77 3.18
CA ARG A 88 -3.98 12.39 1.88
C ARG A 88 -5.27 13.20 1.90
N GLU A 89 -6.33 12.71 2.55
CA GLU A 89 -7.58 13.44 2.73
C GLU A 89 -7.39 14.70 3.59
N ALA A 90 -6.64 14.59 4.70
CA ALA A 90 -6.33 15.75 5.54
C ALA A 90 -5.55 16.83 4.77
N LEU A 91 -4.55 16.43 3.98
CA LEU A 91 -3.81 17.34 3.10
C LEU A 91 -4.72 17.99 2.04
N MET A 92 -5.71 17.26 1.52
CA MET A 92 -6.69 17.83 0.57
C MET A 92 -7.61 18.86 1.22
N LYS A 93 -7.97 18.69 2.50
CA LYS A 93 -8.75 19.70 3.25
C LYS A 93 -7.92 20.97 3.44
N GLU A 94 -6.68 20.81 3.89
CA GLU A 94 -5.73 21.91 4.05
C GLU A 94 -5.48 22.65 2.72
N CYS A 95 -5.30 21.91 1.63
CA CYS A 95 -5.17 22.46 0.27
C CYS A 95 -6.33 23.36 -0.15
N LYS A 96 -7.56 23.00 0.25
CA LYS A 96 -8.80 23.75 -0.04
C LYS A 96 -9.05 24.92 0.91
N GLY A 97 -8.19 25.11 1.91
CA GLY A 97 -8.41 26.10 2.97
C GLY A 97 -9.50 25.70 3.96
N GLU A 98 -9.93 24.43 3.95
CA GLU A 98 -10.78 23.87 4.99
C GLU A 98 -9.87 23.55 6.18
N ALA A 99 -10.04 24.27 7.30
CA ALA A 99 -9.20 24.11 8.48
C ALA A 99 -9.09 22.63 8.88
N ALA A 100 -7.87 22.12 8.99
CA ALA A 100 -7.61 20.80 9.53
C ALA A 100 -8.17 20.71 10.97
N PRO A 101 -8.79 19.58 11.37
CA PRO A 101 -9.35 19.42 12.71
C PRO A 101 -8.31 19.54 13.82
#